data_AF-A0A7S1PB03-F1
#
_entry.id   AF-A0A7S1PB03-F1
#
_cell.length_a   1.000
_cell.length_b   1.000
_cell.length_c   1.000
_cell.angle_alpha   90.00
_cell.angle_beta   90.00
_cell.angle_gamma   90.00
#
_symmetry.space_group_name_H-M   'P 1'
#
loop_
_entity.id
_entity.type
_entity.pdbx_description
1 polymer ?
#
loop_
_entity_poly.entity_id
_entity_poly.type
_entity_poly.pdbx_seq_one_letter_code
_entity_poly.pdbx_strand_id
1 'polypeptide(L)'
;QGPNPVPVLVEKIAQLLEMLHVAQTQADQYLTDLARANQTAAAMRQKNLVLYEKYQWLEDFRTKVVSQVIANILDSTDGSHVNLAGLQLDEKMLETLLELSDRERVSEVADRLQKLNLSRNGLLDQHIPPIIQLLMRFPYLRRLDLSGNCLSYEGIKRLEDAVGAISGITLTQRIANPLRIEAHSGHQLRLCILTEGQE
;
A
#
# COMPACT_ATOMS: atom_id res chain seq x y z
N GLN A 1 70.22 58.33 -0.21
CA GLN A 1 69.98 57.04 -0.91
C GLN A 1 68.84 56.36 -0.19
N GLY A 2 67.69 56.18 -0.87
CA GLY A 2 66.54 55.51 -0.24
C GLY A 2 66.84 54.03 0.00
N PRO A 3 66.25 53.40 1.03
CA PRO A 3 66.46 51.98 1.31
C PRO A 3 66.08 51.14 0.08
N ASN A 4 66.94 50.19 -0.27
CA ASN A 4 66.73 49.31 -1.42
C ASN A 4 65.41 48.53 -1.22
N PRO A 5 64.38 48.70 -2.07
CA PRO A 5 63.07 48.07 -1.89
C PRO A 5 63.03 46.61 -2.34
N VAL A 6 64.07 46.14 -3.03
CA VAL A 6 64.16 44.79 -3.59
C VAL A 6 64.00 43.69 -2.53
N PRO A 7 64.61 43.74 -1.34
CA PRO A 7 64.46 42.69 -0.32
C PRO A 7 63.03 42.56 0.21
N VAL A 8 62.32 43.68 0.41
CA VAL A 8 60.94 43.70 0.91
C VAL A 8 59.97 43.12 -0.13
N LEU A 9 60.20 43.44 -1.42
CA LEU A 9 59.46 42.85 -2.53
C LEU A 9 59.68 41.34 -2.62
N VAL A 10 60.92 40.87 -2.47
CA VAL A 10 61.25 39.43 -2.47
C VAL A 10 60.53 38.70 -1.32
N GLU A 11 60.50 39.29 -0.13
CA GLU A 11 59.81 38.71 1.04
C GLU A 11 58.29 38.64 0.85
N LYS A 12 57.68 39.69 0.27
CA LYS A 12 56.24 39.68 -0.06
C LYS A 12 55.88 38.68 -1.15
N ILE A 13 56.74 38.54 -2.16
CA ILE A 13 56.59 37.51 -3.20
C ILE A 13 56.70 36.12 -2.57
N ALA A 14 57.64 35.90 -1.66
CA ALA A 14 57.78 34.63 -0.93
C ALA A 14 56.53 34.30 -0.10
N GLN A 15 55.98 35.25 0.65
CA GLN A 15 54.72 35.07 1.40
C GLN A 15 53.54 34.71 0.49
N LEU A 16 53.40 35.39 -0.65
CA LEU A 16 52.34 35.08 -1.62
C LEU A 16 52.50 33.68 -2.23
N LEU A 17 53.73 33.27 -2.54
CA LEU A 17 54.02 31.93 -3.04
C LEU A 17 53.71 30.85 -2.00
N GLU A 18 54.01 31.11 -0.72
CA GLU A 18 53.69 30.20 0.38
C GLU A 18 52.18 30.07 0.58
N MET A 19 51.45 31.19 0.60
CA MET A 19 49.98 31.18 0.67
C MET A 19 49.35 30.44 -0.52
N LEU A 20 49.88 30.64 -1.73
CA LEU A 20 49.39 30.00 -2.94
C LEU A 20 49.67 28.49 -2.93
N HIS A 21 50.82 28.08 -2.40
CA HIS A 21 51.14 26.67 -2.17
C HIS A 21 50.17 26.01 -1.17
N VAL A 22 49.91 26.66 -0.03
CA VAL A 22 48.95 26.17 0.98
C VAL A 22 47.55 26.04 0.40
N ALA A 23 47.09 27.05 -0.35
CA ALA A 23 45.78 27.02 -1.01
C ALA A 23 45.68 25.88 -2.03
N GLN A 24 46.75 25.65 -2.80
CA GLN A 24 46.82 24.54 -3.75
C GLN A 24 46.72 23.18 -3.05
N THR A 25 47.47 22.96 -1.97
CA THR A 25 47.41 21.71 -1.19
C THR A 25 46.02 21.47 -0.60
N GLN A 26 45.35 22.51 -0.10
CA GLN A 26 43.98 22.40 0.39
C GLN A 26 42.98 22.06 -0.73
N ALA A 27 43.12 22.66 -1.91
CA ALA A 27 42.28 22.34 -3.06
C ALA A 27 42.43 20.88 -3.49
N ASP A 28 43.66 20.36 -3.55
CA ASP A 28 43.94 18.97 -3.88
C ASP A 28 43.34 18.00 -2.85
N GLN A 29 43.37 18.37 -1.56
CA GLN A 29 42.72 17.62 -0.50
C GLN A 29 41.19 17.59 -0.68
N TYR A 30 40.55 18.73 -0.96
CA TYR A 30 39.10 18.78 -1.21
C TYR A 30 38.69 17.95 -2.43
N LEU A 31 39.48 17.96 -3.51
CA LEU A 31 39.22 17.12 -4.68
C LEU A 31 39.28 15.63 -4.33
N THR A 32 40.25 15.24 -3.49
CA THR A 32 40.39 13.86 -3.03
C THR A 32 39.21 13.43 -2.16
N ASP A 33 38.76 14.28 -1.24
CA ASP A 33 37.62 13.98 -0.39
C ASP A 33 36.30 13.97 -1.18
N LEU A 34 36.13 14.86 -2.17
CA LEU A 34 35.00 14.84 -3.10
C LEU A 34 34.96 13.53 -3.89
N ALA A 35 36.11 13.06 -4.39
CA ALA A 35 36.20 11.79 -5.11
C ALA A 35 35.78 10.61 -4.20
N ARG A 36 36.25 10.60 -2.94
CA ARG A 36 35.85 9.59 -1.95
C ARG A 36 34.35 9.65 -1.65
N ALA A 37 33.80 10.85 -1.43
CA ALA A 37 32.37 11.04 -1.19
C ALA A 37 31.53 10.52 -2.36
N ASN A 38 31.91 10.84 -3.60
CA ASN A 38 31.23 10.35 -4.80
C ASN A 38 31.26 8.81 -4.92
N GLN A 39 32.38 8.19 -4.59
CA GLN A 39 32.48 6.72 -4.54
C GLN A 39 31.54 6.12 -3.49
N THR A 40 31.47 6.69 -2.29
CA THR A 40 30.55 6.22 -1.24
C THR A 40 29.08 6.41 -1.63
N ALA A 41 28.74 7.54 -2.26
CA ALA A 41 27.39 7.79 -2.74
C ALA A 41 26.98 6.79 -3.84
N ALA A 42 27.90 6.46 -4.75
CA ALA A 42 27.67 5.43 -5.77
C ALA A 42 27.44 4.05 -5.13
N ALA A 43 28.25 3.67 -4.13
CA ALA A 43 28.07 2.42 -3.41
C ALA A 43 26.73 2.35 -2.66
N MET A 44 26.27 3.45 -2.06
CA MET A 44 24.96 3.52 -1.40
C MET A 44 23.81 3.40 -2.40
N ARG A 45 23.89 4.06 -3.57
CA ARG A 45 22.89 3.90 -4.64
C ARG A 45 22.80 2.45 -5.09
N GLN A 46 23.93 1.77 -5.25
CA GLN A 46 23.94 0.35 -5.61
C GLN A 46 23.28 -0.53 -4.53
N LYS A 47 23.57 -0.30 -3.25
CA LYS A 47 22.92 -1.01 -2.15
C LYS A 47 21.41 -0.76 -2.11
N ASN A 48 20.98 0.49 -2.31
CA ASN A 48 19.57 0.85 -2.37
C ASN A 48 18.86 0.16 -3.54
N LEU A 49 19.52 0.06 -4.70
CA LEU A 49 18.98 -0.66 -5.86
C LEU A 49 18.76 -2.15 -5.54
N VAL A 50 19.76 -2.82 -4.97
CA VAL A 50 19.64 -4.24 -4.58
C VAL A 50 18.55 -4.45 -3.52
N LEU A 51 18.43 -3.53 -2.55
CA LEU A 51 17.36 -3.59 -1.55
C LEU A 51 15.99 -3.42 -2.18
N TYR A 52 15.86 -2.50 -3.13
CA TYR A 52 14.63 -2.28 -3.88
C TYR A 52 14.24 -3.53 -4.67
N GLU A 53 15.18 -4.16 -5.39
CA GLU A 53 14.94 -5.41 -6.11
C GLU A 53 14.47 -6.54 -5.19
N LYS A 54 15.11 -6.69 -4.02
CA LYS A 54 14.69 -7.68 -3.00
C LYS A 54 13.30 -7.41 -2.45
N TYR A 55 12.99 -6.15 -2.18
CA TYR A 55 11.67 -5.74 -1.71
C TYR A 55 10.59 -6.09 -2.75
N GLN A 56 10.82 -5.75 -4.02
CA GLN A 56 9.91 -6.09 -5.12
C GLN A 56 9.68 -7.59 -5.22
N TRP A 57 10.75 -8.40 -5.13
CA TRP A 57 10.62 -9.85 -5.14
C TRP A 57 9.78 -10.40 -3.98
N LEU A 58 9.95 -9.84 -2.77
CA LEU A 58 9.16 -10.24 -1.60
C LEU A 58 7.67 -9.89 -1.77
N GLU A 59 7.36 -8.70 -2.30
CA GLU A 59 5.98 -8.29 -2.57
C GLU A 59 5.31 -9.18 -3.61
N ASP A 60 6.03 -9.54 -4.68
CA ASP A 60 5.53 -10.47 -5.70
C ASP A 60 5.31 -11.88 -5.13
N PHE A 61 6.24 -12.35 -4.30
CA PHE A 61 6.10 -13.65 -3.63
C PHE A 61 4.90 -13.66 -2.68
N ARG A 62 4.74 -12.61 -1.85
CA ARG A 62 3.57 -12.43 -0.98
C ARG A 62 2.28 -12.50 -1.78
N THR A 63 2.19 -11.73 -2.86
CA THR A 63 1.01 -11.70 -3.74
C THR A 63 0.67 -13.10 -4.25
N LYS A 64 1.66 -13.84 -4.77
CA LYS A 64 1.45 -15.22 -5.26
C LYS A 64 0.97 -16.17 -4.16
N VAL A 65 1.57 -16.11 -2.97
CA VAL A 65 1.19 -16.96 -1.84
C VAL A 65 -0.23 -16.65 -1.38
N VAL A 66 -0.57 -15.38 -1.19
CA VAL A 66 -1.91 -14.97 -0.75
C VAL A 66 -2.96 -15.34 -1.80
N SER A 67 -2.71 -15.11 -3.08
CA SER A 67 -3.61 -15.53 -4.16
C SER A 67 -3.83 -17.05 -4.18
N GLN A 68 -2.78 -17.84 -3.94
CA GLN A 68 -2.94 -19.29 -3.84
C GLN A 68 -3.71 -19.71 -2.58
N VAL A 69 -3.48 -19.06 -1.45
CA VAL A 69 -4.24 -19.31 -0.20
C VAL A 69 -5.71 -19.00 -0.43
N ILE A 70 -6.02 -17.87 -1.05
CA ILE A 70 -7.39 -17.47 -1.42
C ILE A 70 -8.02 -18.54 -2.31
N ALA A 71 -7.33 -18.96 -3.38
CA ALA A 71 -7.83 -19.99 -4.30
C ALA A 71 -8.11 -21.30 -3.56
N ASN A 72 -7.19 -21.74 -2.70
CA ASN A 72 -7.35 -22.96 -1.91
C ASN A 72 -8.53 -22.86 -0.93
N ILE A 73 -8.72 -21.70 -0.29
CA ILE A 73 -9.87 -21.48 0.59
C ILE A 73 -11.15 -21.59 -0.24
N LEU A 74 -11.27 -20.85 -1.34
CA LEU A 74 -12.44 -20.89 -2.21
C LEU A 74 -12.73 -22.31 -2.71
N ASP A 75 -11.70 -23.06 -3.12
CA ASP A 75 -11.82 -24.44 -3.63
C ASP A 75 -12.19 -25.47 -2.55
N SER A 76 -11.89 -25.21 -1.27
CA SER A 76 -12.10 -26.16 -0.16
C SER A 76 -13.34 -25.88 0.67
N THR A 77 -13.98 -24.72 0.51
CA THR A 77 -15.22 -24.42 1.25
C THR A 77 -16.43 -25.12 0.64
N ASP A 78 -17.46 -25.36 1.46
CA ASP A 78 -18.81 -25.74 0.99
C ASP A 78 -19.52 -24.61 0.22
N GLY A 79 -18.84 -23.49 0.02
CA GLY A 79 -19.27 -22.30 -0.67
C GLY A 79 -20.00 -21.30 0.20
N SER A 80 -20.34 -21.62 1.46
CA SER A 80 -21.26 -20.79 2.25
C SER A 80 -20.56 -19.67 3.04
N HIS A 81 -19.35 -19.95 3.54
CA HIS A 81 -18.59 -19.07 4.44
C HIS A 81 -17.12 -19.03 4.04
N VAL A 82 -16.65 -17.86 3.65
CA VAL A 82 -15.26 -17.63 3.23
C VAL A 82 -14.60 -16.66 4.19
N ASN A 83 -13.48 -17.08 4.78
CA ASN A 83 -12.72 -16.28 5.73
C ASN A 83 -11.35 -15.89 5.15
N LEU A 84 -11.17 -14.60 4.88
CA LEU A 84 -9.94 -14.01 4.34
C LEU A 84 -9.42 -12.91 5.26
N ALA A 85 -9.71 -13.00 6.57
CA ALA A 85 -9.24 -12.04 7.54
C ALA A 85 -7.72 -12.12 7.76
N GLY A 86 -7.07 -10.97 7.94
CA GLY A 86 -5.66 -10.92 8.31
C GLY A 86 -4.66 -11.30 7.22
N LEU A 87 -5.09 -11.36 5.95
CA LEU A 87 -4.23 -11.70 4.81
C LEU A 87 -3.47 -10.50 4.23
N GLN A 88 -3.72 -9.29 4.74
CA GLN A 88 -3.15 -8.03 4.23
C GLN A 88 -3.47 -7.84 2.74
N LEU A 89 -4.75 -7.96 2.40
CA LEU A 89 -5.23 -7.81 1.02
C LEU A 89 -5.01 -6.39 0.52
N ASP A 90 -4.17 -6.26 -0.52
CA ASP A 90 -4.01 -5.03 -1.29
C ASP A 90 -4.94 -5.01 -2.52
N GLU A 91 -4.88 -3.91 -3.29
CA GLU A 91 -5.67 -3.74 -4.50
C GLU A 91 -5.49 -4.90 -5.50
N LYS A 92 -4.25 -5.34 -5.74
CA LYS A 92 -3.95 -6.45 -6.68
C LYS A 92 -4.57 -7.76 -6.23
N MET A 93 -4.59 -8.02 -4.91
CA MET A 93 -5.21 -9.22 -4.36
C MET A 93 -6.73 -9.16 -4.43
N LEU A 94 -7.34 -7.98 -4.28
CA LEU A 94 -8.78 -7.79 -4.51
C LEU A 94 -9.15 -7.97 -5.99
N GLU A 95 -8.32 -7.48 -6.91
CA GLU A 95 -8.47 -7.76 -8.34
C GLU A 95 -8.35 -9.25 -8.62
N THR A 96 -7.39 -9.94 -8.00
CA THR A 96 -7.27 -11.40 -8.12
C THR A 96 -8.53 -12.10 -7.61
N LEU A 97 -9.13 -11.64 -6.51
CA LEU A 97 -10.40 -12.18 -6.02
C LEU A 97 -11.53 -12.04 -7.05
N LEU A 98 -11.61 -10.88 -7.73
CA LEU A 98 -12.55 -10.65 -8.82
C LEU A 98 -12.27 -11.60 -9.99
N GLU A 99 -11.03 -11.72 -10.44
CA GLU A 99 -10.66 -12.65 -11.52
C GLU A 99 -10.96 -14.11 -11.18
N LEU A 100 -10.70 -14.52 -9.94
CA LEU A 100 -11.00 -15.86 -9.47
C LEU A 100 -12.50 -16.12 -9.43
N SER A 101 -13.30 -15.11 -9.07
CA SER A 101 -14.77 -15.23 -9.04
C SER A 101 -15.41 -15.48 -10.40
N ASP A 102 -14.69 -15.19 -11.48
CA ASP A 102 -15.13 -15.41 -12.86
C ASP A 102 -14.85 -16.84 -13.37
N ARG A 103 -14.09 -17.63 -12.62
CA ARG A 103 -13.79 -19.03 -12.97
C ARG A 103 -15.01 -19.91 -12.68
N GLU A 104 -15.35 -20.82 -13.60
CA GLU A 104 -16.54 -21.68 -13.53
C GLU A 104 -16.72 -22.36 -12.15
N ARG A 105 -15.66 -22.91 -11.57
CA ARG A 105 -15.71 -23.59 -10.26
C ARG A 105 -15.93 -22.65 -9.08
N VAL A 106 -15.41 -21.44 -9.14
CA VAL A 106 -15.59 -20.42 -8.08
C VAL A 106 -16.94 -19.73 -8.23
N SER A 107 -17.52 -19.69 -9.43
CA SER A 107 -18.90 -19.22 -9.64
C SER A 107 -19.91 -20.03 -8.82
N GLU A 108 -19.71 -21.35 -8.68
CA GLU A 108 -20.57 -22.17 -7.81
C GLU A 108 -20.47 -21.78 -6.33
N VAL A 109 -19.27 -21.35 -5.90
CA VAL A 109 -19.05 -20.80 -4.56
C VAL A 109 -19.69 -19.42 -4.45
N ALA A 110 -19.55 -18.56 -5.46
CA ALA A 110 -20.13 -17.22 -5.50
C ALA A 110 -21.66 -17.25 -5.36
N ASP A 111 -22.31 -18.23 -6.00
CA ASP A 111 -23.76 -18.44 -5.93
C ASP A 111 -24.25 -19.05 -4.61
N ARG A 112 -23.33 -19.49 -3.73
CA ARG A 112 -23.67 -20.05 -2.40
C ARG A 112 -23.14 -19.20 -1.26
N LEU A 113 -22.29 -18.22 -1.54
CA LEU A 113 -21.59 -17.43 -0.54
C LEU A 113 -22.56 -16.55 0.23
N GLN A 114 -22.67 -16.82 1.53
CA GLN A 114 -23.53 -16.06 2.44
C GLN A 114 -22.72 -15.17 3.38
N LYS A 115 -21.49 -15.56 3.72
CA LYS A 115 -20.62 -14.77 4.61
C LYS A 115 -19.22 -14.67 4.03
N LEU A 116 -18.74 -13.44 3.90
CA LEU A 116 -17.38 -13.11 3.48
C LEU A 116 -16.73 -12.27 4.57
N ASN A 117 -15.58 -12.73 5.06
CA ASN A 117 -14.80 -12.00 6.07
C ASN A 117 -13.53 -11.42 5.44
N LEU A 118 -13.44 -10.09 5.36
CA LEU A 118 -12.30 -9.31 4.91
C LEU A 118 -11.73 -8.43 6.04
N SER A 119 -12.00 -8.78 7.29
CA SER A 119 -11.52 -8.00 8.44
C SER A 119 -10.00 -8.01 8.55
N ARG A 120 -9.42 -6.94 9.14
CA ARG A 120 -7.98 -6.86 9.44
C ARG A 120 -7.06 -7.03 8.24
N ASN A 121 -7.45 -6.46 7.09
CA ASN A 121 -6.63 -6.48 5.88
C ASN A 121 -5.95 -5.14 5.58
N GLY A 122 -6.17 -4.11 6.39
CA GLY A 122 -5.62 -2.76 6.15
C GLY A 122 -6.28 -2.06 4.96
N LEU A 123 -7.53 -2.41 4.65
CA LEU A 123 -8.24 -1.84 3.50
C LEU A 123 -8.53 -0.34 3.72
N LEU A 124 -8.00 0.48 2.83
CA LEU A 124 -8.24 1.93 2.71
C LEU A 124 -9.45 2.26 1.81
N ASP A 125 -9.90 3.51 1.86
CA ASP A 125 -11.02 4.05 1.04
C ASP A 125 -10.90 3.80 -0.47
N GLN A 126 -9.66 3.74 -0.99
CA GLN A 126 -9.39 3.45 -2.40
C GLN A 126 -9.84 2.04 -2.82
N HIS A 127 -10.00 1.12 -1.86
CA HIS A 127 -10.43 -0.26 -2.12
C HIS A 127 -11.95 -0.43 -2.07
N ILE A 128 -12.72 0.62 -1.77
CA ILE A 128 -14.20 0.55 -1.78
C ILE A 128 -14.75 0.15 -3.16
N PRO A 129 -14.28 0.70 -4.30
CA PRO A 129 -14.74 0.27 -5.62
C PRO A 129 -14.59 -1.24 -5.90
N PRO A 130 -13.43 -1.89 -5.71
CA PRO A 130 -13.34 -3.34 -5.90
C PRO A 130 -14.18 -4.13 -4.89
N ILE A 131 -14.35 -3.65 -3.64
CA ILE A 131 -15.26 -4.28 -2.67
C ILE A 131 -16.72 -4.25 -3.17
N ILE A 132 -17.17 -3.15 -3.77
CA ILE A 132 -18.51 -3.05 -4.37
C ILE A 132 -18.65 -4.02 -5.54
N GLN A 133 -17.63 -4.15 -6.39
CA GLN A 133 -17.64 -5.12 -7.49
C GLN A 133 -17.77 -6.56 -6.97
N LEU A 134 -17.08 -6.90 -5.89
CA LEU A 134 -17.22 -8.20 -5.22
C LEU A 134 -18.65 -8.42 -4.73
N LEU A 135 -19.26 -7.41 -4.09
CA LEU A 135 -20.66 -7.49 -3.65
C LEU A 135 -21.63 -7.79 -4.80
N MET A 136 -21.41 -7.16 -5.96
CA MET A 136 -22.25 -7.40 -7.15
C MET A 136 -22.08 -8.80 -7.73
N ARG A 137 -20.92 -9.43 -7.52
CA ARG A 137 -20.61 -10.79 -7.98
C ARG A 137 -21.06 -11.88 -7.01
N PHE A 138 -21.41 -11.52 -5.77
CA PHE A 138 -21.93 -12.44 -4.75
C PHE A 138 -23.41 -12.16 -4.44
N PRO A 139 -24.36 -12.56 -5.31
CA PRO A 139 -25.77 -12.16 -5.23
C PRO A 139 -26.50 -12.68 -3.98
N TYR A 140 -25.96 -13.69 -3.30
CA TYR A 140 -26.55 -14.29 -2.10
C TYR A 140 -25.81 -13.91 -0.80
N LEU A 141 -24.85 -13.00 -0.88
CA LEU A 141 -24.10 -12.56 0.29
C LEU A 141 -25.03 -11.86 1.28
N ARG A 142 -25.01 -12.34 2.53
CA ARG A 142 -25.83 -11.81 3.64
C ARG A 142 -24.98 -11.08 4.66
N ARG A 143 -23.69 -11.41 4.75
CA ARG A 143 -22.76 -10.80 5.69
C ARG A 143 -21.42 -10.52 5.03
N LEU A 144 -20.99 -9.27 5.09
CA LEU A 144 -19.64 -8.86 4.77
C LEU A 144 -19.00 -8.29 6.04
N ASP A 145 -17.80 -8.76 6.39
CA ASP A 145 -17.05 -8.22 7.53
C ASP A 145 -15.86 -7.40 7.02
N LEU A 146 -15.90 -6.09 7.28
CA LEU A 146 -14.84 -5.12 6.98
C LEU A 146 -14.25 -4.52 8.27
N SER A 147 -14.47 -5.14 9.43
CA SER A 147 -13.96 -4.65 10.71
C SER A 147 -12.42 -4.66 10.76
N GLY A 148 -11.81 -3.78 11.56
CA GLY A 148 -10.35 -3.76 11.71
C GLY A 148 -9.58 -3.36 10.44
N ASN A 149 -10.20 -2.63 9.52
CA ASN A 149 -9.53 -2.05 8.35
C ASN A 149 -9.22 -0.56 8.59
N CYS A 150 -8.81 0.17 7.56
CA CYS A 150 -8.45 1.59 7.65
C CYS A 150 -9.42 2.45 6.84
N LEU A 151 -10.72 2.13 6.90
CA LEU A 151 -11.75 2.88 6.18
C LEU A 151 -12.13 4.15 6.94
N SER A 152 -12.09 5.28 6.25
CA SER A 152 -12.52 6.56 6.82
C SER A 152 -14.05 6.63 6.92
N TYR A 153 -14.54 7.63 7.67
CA TYR A 153 -15.98 7.91 7.72
C TYR A 153 -16.58 8.15 6.32
N GLU A 154 -15.86 8.87 5.46
CA GLU A 154 -16.30 9.14 4.08
C GLU A 154 -16.24 7.89 3.21
N GLY A 155 -15.25 7.01 3.41
CA GLY A 155 -15.18 5.71 2.76
C GLY A 155 -16.38 4.82 3.10
N ILE A 156 -16.73 4.76 4.38
CA ILE A 156 -17.91 4.01 4.87
C ILE A 156 -19.21 4.60 4.32
N LYS A 157 -19.33 5.94 4.27
CA LYS A 157 -20.50 6.59 3.68
C LYS A 157 -20.63 6.29 2.19
N ARG A 158 -19.52 6.34 1.45
CA ARG A 158 -19.50 5.98 0.02
C ARG A 158 -19.89 4.52 -0.20
N LEU A 159 -19.47 3.62 0.70
CA LEU A 159 -19.90 2.23 0.69
C LEU A 159 -21.42 2.09 0.94
N GLU A 160 -21.95 2.82 1.92
CA GLU A 160 -23.40 2.85 2.22
C GLU A 160 -24.22 3.34 1.03
N ASP A 161 -23.80 4.44 0.39
CA ASP A 161 -24.45 5.01 -0.79
C ASP A 161 -24.42 4.02 -1.97
N ALA A 162 -23.27 3.38 -2.21
CA ALA A 162 -23.12 2.40 -3.28
C ALA A 162 -23.96 1.15 -3.06
N VAL A 163 -24.05 0.66 -1.82
CA VAL A 163 -24.90 -0.48 -1.45
C VAL A 163 -26.38 -0.13 -1.62
N GLY A 164 -26.77 1.10 -1.28
CA GLY A 164 -28.14 1.60 -1.51
C GLY A 164 -28.53 1.68 -2.98
N ALA A 165 -27.56 1.82 -3.89
CA ALA A 165 -27.78 1.84 -5.33
C ALA A 165 -27.91 0.44 -5.97
N ILE A 166 -27.66 -0.63 -5.21
CA ILE A 166 -27.79 -2.00 -5.72
C ILE A 166 -29.27 -2.33 -5.96
N SER A 167 -29.56 -2.91 -7.12
CA SER A 167 -30.92 -3.32 -7.51
C SER A 167 -31.54 -4.26 -6.47
N GLY A 168 -32.75 -3.92 -6.02
CA GLY A 168 -33.50 -4.69 -5.02
C GLY A 168 -33.26 -4.28 -3.57
N ILE A 169 -32.30 -3.40 -3.28
CA ILE A 169 -32.19 -2.74 -1.98
C ILE A 169 -33.13 -1.54 -1.96
N THR A 170 -33.99 -1.47 -0.94
CA THR A 170 -34.98 -0.40 -0.76
C THR A 170 -34.56 0.60 0.31
N LEU A 171 -33.74 0.16 1.28
CA LEU A 171 -33.28 0.98 2.39
C LEU A 171 -31.89 0.54 2.84
N THR A 172 -30.99 1.48 3.01
CA THR A 172 -29.75 1.31 3.76
C THR A 172 -29.83 2.09 5.06
N GLN A 173 -29.36 1.49 6.14
CA GLN A 173 -29.28 2.14 7.45
C GLN A 173 -27.94 1.85 8.11
N ARG A 174 -27.33 2.90 8.63
CA ARG A 174 -26.14 2.79 9.48
C ARG A 174 -26.56 2.67 10.94
N ILE A 175 -26.11 1.60 11.58
CA ILE A 175 -26.28 1.35 13.01
C ILE A 175 -24.95 1.67 13.68
N ALA A 176 -24.99 2.44 14.77
CA ALA A 176 -23.79 2.91 15.45
C ALA A 176 -23.23 1.90 16.47
N ASN A 177 -24.07 1.01 17.02
CA ASN A 177 -23.70 0.05 18.07
C ASN A 177 -24.38 -1.31 17.82
N PRO A 178 -23.71 -2.31 17.22
CA PRO A 178 -22.38 -2.27 16.59
C PRO A 178 -22.31 -1.35 15.36
N LEU A 179 -21.12 -0.82 15.01
CA LEU A 179 -20.96 0.00 13.80
C LEU A 179 -21.11 -0.89 12.55
N ARG A 180 -22.27 -0.81 11.91
CA ARG A 180 -22.59 -1.63 10.73
C ARG A 180 -23.53 -0.90 9.78
N ILE A 181 -23.48 -1.31 8.52
CA ILE A 181 -24.45 -0.93 7.49
C ILE A 181 -25.38 -2.11 7.28
N GLU A 182 -26.68 -1.88 7.37
CA GLU A 182 -27.70 -2.85 7.01
C GLU A 182 -28.42 -2.41 5.76
N ALA A 183 -28.50 -3.30 4.78
CA ALA A 183 -29.27 -3.11 3.56
C ALA A 183 -30.49 -4.02 3.56
N HIS A 184 -31.65 -3.43 3.34
CA HIS A 184 -32.96 -4.07 3.40
C HIS A 184 -33.64 -4.07 2.03
N SER A 185 -34.40 -5.13 1.76
CA SER A 185 -35.36 -5.22 0.65
C SER A 185 -36.76 -5.31 1.24
N GLY A 186 -37.51 -4.22 1.21
CA GLY A 186 -38.72 -4.05 2.00
C GLY A 186 -38.43 -4.18 3.51
N HIS A 187 -39.08 -5.14 4.16
CA HIS A 187 -38.88 -5.45 5.58
C HIS A 187 -37.79 -6.52 5.85
N GLN A 188 -37.17 -7.05 4.80
CA GLN A 188 -36.20 -8.13 4.94
C GLN A 188 -34.76 -7.61 4.91
N LEU A 189 -33.98 -7.94 5.93
CA LEU A 189 -32.53 -7.72 5.94
C LEU A 189 -31.87 -8.59 4.85
N ARG A 190 -31.23 -7.93 3.89
CA ARG A 190 -30.62 -8.54 2.71
C ARG A 190 -29.12 -8.73 2.88
N LEU A 191 -28.43 -7.71 3.37
CA LEU A 191 -26.99 -7.69 3.57
C LEU A 191 -26.66 -6.88 4.83
N CYS A 192 -25.76 -7.41 5.65
CA CYS A 192 -25.18 -6.73 6.80
C CYS A 192 -23.67 -6.58 6.58
N ILE A 193 -23.17 -5.35 6.64
CA ILE A 193 -21.74 -5.03 6.49
C ILE A 193 -21.22 -4.51 7.83
N LEU A 194 -20.28 -5.23 8.43
CA LEU A 194 -19.64 -4.82 9.68
C LEU A 194 -18.47 -3.89 9.39
N THR A 195 -18.43 -2.73 10.05
CA THR A 195 -17.40 -1.71 9.81
C THR A 195 -16.76 -1.24 11.13
N GLU A 196 -16.80 -2.07 12.17
CA GLU A 196 -16.27 -1.74 13.49
C GLU A 196 -14.75 -1.66 13.56
N GLY A 197 -14.24 -0.89 14.52
CA GLY A 197 -12.82 -0.89 14.89
C GLY A 197 -11.89 -0.54 13.73
N GLN A 198 -12.21 0.48 12.94
CA GLN A 198 -11.28 0.97 11.92
C GLN A 198 -10.05 1.61 12.60
N GLU A 199 -8.85 1.32 12.09
CA GLU A 199 -7.54 1.78 12.60
C GLU A 199 -6.98 2.95 11.78
#